data_AF-A0A7J4HRN9-F1
#
_entry.id   AF-A0A7J4HRN9-F1
#
_cell.length_a   1.000
_cell.length_b   1.000
_cell.length_c   1.000
_cell.angle_alpha   90.00
_cell.angle_beta   90.00
_cell.angle_gamma   90.00
#
_symmetry.space_group_name_H-M   'P 1'
#
loop_
_entity.id
_entity.type
_entity.pdbx_description
1 polymer ?
#
loop_
_entity_poly.entity_id
_entity_poly.type
_entity_poly.pdbx_seq_one_letter_code
_entity_poly.pdbx_strand_id
1 'polypeptide(L)'
;NYDDLVISSPISPEFFPPCIQQILAGVEDGKKRSIFILGNFLGKIGWNKAQIEELLYKWNTEKNKEPLREVYIKGQLAHLVPGERLPPNCDNDAYYPSMGIACNAEHCQKFKNPVNYTLSKWRRHLYYKAEDEEKESRKKSKSVKIKEIPNPNKNQPSEEKSI
;
A
#
# COMPACT_ATOMS: atom_id res chain seq x y z
N ASN A 1 -15.34 9.82 -3.10
CA ASN A 1 -14.76 10.52 -1.95
C ASN A 1 -13.61 9.72 -1.37
N TYR A 2 -12.65 10.39 -0.74
CA TYR A 2 -11.55 9.74 0.00
C TYR A 2 -12.03 9.19 1.33
N ASP A 3 -13.15 9.72 1.82
CA ASP A 3 -13.60 9.58 3.21
C ASP A 3 -14.10 8.18 3.56
N ASP A 4 -14.36 7.32 2.58
CA ASP A 4 -14.98 6.01 2.81
C ASP A 4 -13.96 4.88 3.02
N LEU A 5 -12.66 5.12 2.75
CA LEU A 5 -11.63 4.09 2.87
C LEU A 5 -10.92 4.19 4.23
N VAL A 6 -11.22 3.26 5.14
CA VAL A 6 -10.52 3.15 6.42
C VAL A 6 -9.16 2.49 6.21
N ILE A 7 -8.09 3.24 6.44
CA ILE A 7 -6.71 2.75 6.41
C ILE A 7 -6.32 2.35 7.83
N SER A 8 -6.38 1.06 8.15
CA SER A 8 -6.03 0.53 9.47
C SER A 8 -4.53 0.28 9.65
N SER A 9 -3.77 0.19 8.56
CA SER A 9 -2.32 0.01 8.55
C SER A 9 -1.67 0.80 7.42
N PRO A 10 -0.38 1.19 7.56
CA PRO A 10 0.36 1.90 6.51
C PRO A 10 0.35 1.10 5.21
N ILE A 11 -0.02 1.75 4.09
CA ILE A 11 0.01 1.12 2.78
C ILE A 11 1.47 0.95 2.34
N SER A 12 1.79 -0.23 1.84
CA SER A 12 3.14 -0.69 1.52
C SER A 12 3.65 -0.20 0.15
N PRO A 13 4.98 -0.13 -0.05
CA PRO A 13 5.59 0.49 -1.25
C PRO A 13 5.21 -0.11 -2.61
N GLU A 14 4.77 -1.37 -2.67
CA GLU A 14 4.29 -2.00 -3.90
C GLU A 14 3.03 -1.33 -4.46
N PHE A 15 2.32 -0.55 -3.64
CA PHE A 15 1.15 0.22 -4.07
C PHE A 15 1.48 1.64 -4.52
N PHE A 16 2.73 2.09 -4.38
CA PHE A 16 3.09 3.47 -4.67
C PHE A 16 3.10 3.75 -6.20
N PRO A 17 2.81 4.99 -6.62
CA PRO A 17 2.90 5.37 -8.02
C PRO A 17 4.35 5.42 -8.48
N PRO A 18 4.61 5.26 -9.79
CA PRO A 18 5.95 5.31 -10.36
C PRO A 18 6.75 6.57 -10.02
N CYS A 19 6.10 7.74 -9.92
CA CYS A 19 6.77 8.99 -9.53
C CYS A 19 7.33 8.93 -8.09
N ILE A 20 6.58 8.36 -7.14
CA ILE A 20 7.04 8.18 -5.76
C ILE A 20 8.12 7.11 -5.70
N GLN A 21 8.00 6.03 -6.49
CA GLN A 21 9.04 5.01 -6.59
C GLN A 21 10.36 5.58 -7.15
N GLN A 22 10.29 6.46 -8.15
CA GLN A 22 11.46 7.18 -8.65
C GLN A 22 12.09 8.05 -7.57
N ILE A 23 11.29 8.82 -6.82
CA ILE A 23 11.82 9.61 -5.69
C ILE A 23 12.51 8.68 -4.68
N LEU A 24 11.90 7.55 -4.32
CA LEU A 24 12.47 6.59 -3.36
C LEU A 24 13.74 5.90 -3.86
N ALA A 25 13.97 5.85 -5.18
CA ALA A 25 15.22 5.37 -5.76
C ALA A 25 16.39 6.36 -5.58
N GLY A 26 16.09 7.61 -5.18
CA GLY A 26 17.05 8.69 -5.03
C GLY A 26 16.80 9.79 -6.05
N VAL A 27 17.25 11.01 -5.74
CA VAL A 27 17.16 12.14 -6.68
C VAL A 27 18.50 12.88 -6.76
N GLU A 28 18.82 13.37 -7.96
CA GLU A 28 20.00 14.21 -8.18
C GLU A 28 19.75 15.62 -7.64
N ASP A 29 18.66 16.26 -8.08
CA ASP A 29 18.18 17.55 -7.59
C ASP A 29 16.82 17.44 -6.89
N GLY A 30 16.49 18.43 -6.06
CA GLY A 30 15.17 18.57 -5.46
C GLY A 30 14.96 17.80 -4.16
N LYS A 31 16.01 17.34 -3.48
CA LYS A 31 15.92 16.56 -2.22
C LYS A 31 15.01 17.18 -1.15
N LYS A 32 14.99 18.51 -1.00
CA LYS A 32 14.09 19.22 -0.07
C LYS A 32 12.62 19.15 -0.49
N ARG A 33 12.37 19.14 -1.80
CA ARG A 33 11.03 18.96 -2.39
C ARG A 33 10.60 17.50 -2.25
N SER A 34 11.51 16.55 -2.46
CA SER A 34 11.27 15.11 -2.23
C SER A 34 10.83 14.81 -0.80
N ILE A 35 11.51 15.37 0.21
CA ILE A 35 11.12 15.18 1.62
C ILE A 35 9.69 15.69 1.88
N PHE A 36 9.36 16.88 1.35
CA PHE A 36 8.00 17.41 1.44
C PHE A 36 6.97 16.51 0.75
N ILE A 37 7.26 16.05 -0.47
CA ILE A 37 6.38 15.14 -1.23
C ILE A 37 6.16 13.84 -0.44
N LEU A 38 7.24 13.17 -0.05
CA LEU A 38 7.21 11.89 0.63
C LEU A 38 6.51 11.99 1.98
N GLY A 39 6.83 13.00 2.80
CA GLY A 39 6.24 13.15 4.13
C GLY A 39 4.72 13.31 4.08
N ASN A 40 4.21 14.15 3.18
CA ASN A 40 2.78 14.35 3.02
C ASN A 40 2.09 13.15 2.35
N PHE A 41 2.73 12.55 1.35
CA PHE A 41 2.21 11.34 0.70
C PHE A 41 2.05 10.19 1.69
N LEU A 42 3.12 9.85 2.42
CA LEU A 42 3.14 8.75 3.39
C LEU A 42 2.11 8.95 4.50
N GLY A 43 2.03 10.18 5.05
CA GLY A 43 1.04 10.51 6.06
C GLY A 43 -0.41 10.32 5.58
N LYS A 44 -0.70 10.63 4.31
CA LYS A 44 -2.02 10.41 3.71
C LYS A 44 -2.37 8.94 3.48
N ILE A 45 -1.39 8.04 3.52
CA ILE A 45 -1.59 6.59 3.30
C ILE A 45 -1.32 5.76 4.57
N GLY A 46 -1.46 6.39 5.74
CA GLY A 46 -1.50 5.71 7.04
C GLY A 46 -0.17 5.56 7.75
N TRP A 47 0.92 6.16 7.25
CA TRP A 47 2.20 6.15 7.95
C TRP A 47 2.20 7.16 9.10
N ASN A 48 2.70 6.76 10.26
CA ASN A 48 2.87 7.66 11.40
C ASN A 48 4.16 8.48 11.29
N LYS A 49 4.29 9.51 12.14
CA LYS A 49 5.44 10.43 12.11
C LYS A 49 6.77 9.69 12.25
N ALA A 50 6.91 8.81 13.24
CA ALA A 50 8.16 8.09 13.49
C ALA A 50 8.59 7.23 12.28
N GLN A 51 7.65 6.51 11.66
CA GLN A 51 7.91 5.71 10.45
C GLN A 51 8.36 6.58 9.27
N ILE A 52 7.74 7.75 9.11
CA ILE A 52 8.10 8.71 8.05
C ILE A 52 9.51 9.27 8.29
N GLU A 53 9.83 9.64 9.53
CA GLU A 53 11.15 10.15 9.89
C GLU A 53 12.22 9.09 9.61
N GLU A 54 12.03 7.85 10.07
CA GLU A 54 12.95 6.74 9.82
C GLU A 54 13.19 6.52 8.31
N LEU A 55 12.11 6.46 7.53
CA LEU A 55 12.21 6.28 6.08
C LEU A 55 12.97 7.44 5.43
N LEU A 56 12.71 8.69 5.81
CA LEU A 56 13.32 9.86 5.19
C LEU A 56 14.80 10.00 5.55
N TYR A 57 15.20 9.69 6.78
CA TYR A 57 16.62 9.64 7.14
C TYR A 57 17.34 8.56 6.35
N LYS A 58 16.80 7.34 6.31
CA LYS A 58 17.36 6.22 5.56
C LYS A 58 17.46 6.53 4.06
N TRP A 59 16.38 7.05 3.47
CA TRP A 59 16.35 7.47 2.08
C TRP A 59 17.42 8.51 1.79
N ASN A 60 17.56 9.51 2.66
CA ASN A 60 18.53 10.58 2.46
C ASN A 60 19.97 10.06 2.45
N THR A 61 20.31 9.12 3.32
CA THR A 61 21.68 8.59 3.45
C THR A 61 22.00 7.48 2.45
N GLU A 62 21.04 6.61 2.13
CA GLU A 62 21.29 5.42 1.32
C GLU A 62 20.98 5.58 -0.16
N LYS A 63 20.09 6.52 -0.53
CA LYS A 63 19.60 6.65 -1.92
C LYS A 63 20.14 7.86 -2.66
N ASN A 64 20.55 8.90 -1.93
CA ASN A 64 21.07 10.11 -2.54
C ASN A 64 22.59 10.13 -2.51
N LYS A 65 23.22 10.31 -3.68
CA LYS A 65 24.69 10.42 -3.83
C LYS A 65 25.30 11.48 -2.90
N GLU A 66 24.59 12.60 -2.77
CA GLU A 66 24.94 13.68 -1.83
C GLU A 66 23.78 13.89 -0.85
N PRO A 67 23.85 13.35 0.38
CA PRO A 67 22.77 13.51 1.35
C PRO A 67 22.58 14.99 1.73
N LEU A 68 21.34 15.38 2.00
CA LEU A 68 21.07 16.67 2.67
C LEU A 68 21.65 16.66 4.08
N ARG A 69 22.12 17.83 4.54
CA ARG A 69 22.51 18.03 5.94
C ARG A 69 21.31 17.75 6.84
N GLU A 70 21.56 17.05 7.94
CA GLU A 70 20.55 16.59 8.89
C GLU A 70 19.63 17.72 9.38
N VAL A 71 20.18 18.92 9.62
CA VAL A 71 19.43 20.10 10.07
C VAL A 71 18.27 20.47 9.13
N TYR A 72 18.43 20.28 7.82
CA TYR A 72 17.36 20.58 6.86
C TYR A 72 16.22 19.57 6.95
N ILE A 73 16.54 18.31 7.20
CA ILE A 73 15.57 17.22 7.34
C ILE A 73 14.81 17.41 8.66
N LYS A 74 15.53 17.62 9.77
CA LYS A 74 14.95 17.94 11.08
C LYS A 74 13.98 19.11 11.01
N GLY A 75 14.38 20.20 10.36
CA GLY A 75 13.53 21.38 10.18
C GLY A 75 12.23 21.07 9.45
N GLN A 76 12.28 20.32 8.34
CA GLN A 76 11.06 19.95 7.62
C GLN A 76 10.17 18.97 8.40
N LEU A 77 10.76 17.98 9.07
CA LEU A 77 10.05 16.99 9.87
C LEU A 77 9.38 17.59 11.12
N ALA A 78 9.98 18.62 11.72
CA ALA A 78 9.40 19.32 12.86
C ALA A 78 8.01 19.88 12.53
N HIS A 79 7.83 20.43 11.32
CA HIS A 79 6.57 20.99 10.83
C HIS A 79 5.65 19.98 10.13
N LEU A 80 6.06 18.71 10.04
CA LEU A 80 5.24 17.65 9.46
C LEU A 80 4.19 17.18 10.46
N VAL A 81 2.93 17.31 10.07
CA VAL A 81 1.77 16.66 10.69
C VAL A 81 1.24 15.61 9.70
N PRO A 82 1.46 14.30 9.95
CA PRO A 82 1.04 13.25 9.04
C PRO A 82 -0.46 13.32 8.72
N GLY A 83 -0.80 13.26 7.44
CA GLY A 83 -2.18 13.25 6.99
C GLY A 83 -2.88 14.61 6.97
N GLU A 84 -2.25 15.69 7.45
CA GLU A 84 -2.83 17.04 7.39
C GLU A 84 -2.90 17.55 5.94
N ARG A 85 -1.75 17.65 5.27
CA ARG A 85 -1.66 18.20 3.90
C ARG A 85 -1.54 17.12 2.84
N LEU A 86 -2.05 17.40 1.65
CA LEU A 86 -1.83 16.56 0.47
C LEU A 86 -0.44 16.84 -0.12
N PRO A 87 0.23 15.83 -0.71
CA PRO A 87 1.40 16.10 -1.53
C PRO A 87 0.98 16.88 -2.80
N PRO A 88 1.92 17.60 -3.43
CA PRO A 88 1.68 18.25 -4.71
C PRO A 88 1.16 17.26 -5.76
N ASN A 89 0.35 17.76 -6.70
CA ASN A 89 -0.07 17.00 -7.86
C ASN A 89 1.12 16.69 -8.78
N CYS A 90 1.03 15.58 -9.50
CA CYS A 90 2.08 15.07 -10.38
C CYS A 90 2.43 16.02 -11.52
N ASP A 91 1.48 16.86 -11.96
CA ASP A 91 1.61 17.87 -13.01
C ASP A 91 2.14 19.22 -12.51
N ASN A 92 2.46 19.34 -11.23
CA ASN A 92 3.00 20.59 -10.70
C ASN A 92 4.48 20.76 -11.07
N ASP A 93 4.74 21.65 -12.03
CA ASP A 93 6.07 21.96 -12.58
C ASP A 93 7.13 22.27 -11.52
N ALA A 94 6.77 22.95 -10.43
CA ALA A 94 7.70 23.29 -9.35
C ALA A 94 8.19 22.06 -8.55
N TYR A 95 7.57 20.90 -8.75
CA TYR A 95 7.89 19.65 -8.07
C TYR A 95 8.37 18.59 -9.07
N TYR A 96 7.49 17.71 -9.56
CA TYR A 96 7.92 16.50 -10.28
C TYR A 96 8.64 16.81 -11.61
N PRO A 97 8.08 17.64 -12.52
CA PRO A 97 8.70 17.88 -13.82
C PRO A 97 10.06 18.57 -13.72
N SER A 98 10.19 19.63 -12.91
CA SER A 98 11.48 20.33 -12.73
C SER A 98 12.54 19.52 -11.97
N MET A 99 12.15 18.44 -11.29
CA MET A 99 13.08 17.48 -10.69
C MET A 99 13.46 16.35 -11.65
N GLY A 100 12.97 16.37 -12.89
CA GLY A 100 13.18 15.29 -13.86
C GLY A 100 12.40 14.01 -13.54
N ILE A 101 11.38 14.07 -12.67
CA ILE A 101 10.58 12.92 -12.28
C ILE A 101 9.40 12.78 -13.24
N ALA A 102 9.37 11.68 -13.98
CA ALA A 102 8.32 11.40 -14.93
C ALA A 102 7.18 10.58 -14.28
N CYS A 103 5.97 11.13 -14.26
CA CYS A 103 4.74 10.38 -13.93
C CYS A 103 4.08 9.87 -15.23
N ASN A 104 4.84 9.39 -16.20
CA ASN A 104 4.32 9.10 -17.54
C ASN A 104 3.62 7.73 -17.64
N ALA A 105 3.36 7.07 -16.51
CA ALA A 105 2.56 5.87 -16.51
C ALA A 105 1.10 6.21 -16.86
N GLU A 106 0.48 5.38 -17.70
CA GLU A 106 -0.96 5.43 -18.04
C GLU A 106 -1.86 5.71 -16.81
N HIS A 107 -1.46 5.16 -15.67
CA HIS A 107 -2.16 5.33 -14.42
C HIS A 107 -1.99 6.72 -13.78
N CYS A 108 -0.82 7.35 -13.84
CA CYS A 108 -0.60 8.71 -13.34
C CYS A 108 -1.36 9.76 -14.18
N GLN A 109 -1.57 9.51 -15.48
CA GLN A 109 -2.38 10.39 -16.33
C GLN A 109 -3.84 10.43 -15.87
N LYS A 110 -4.34 9.28 -15.39
CA LYS A 110 -5.68 9.17 -14.80
C LYS A 110 -5.79 9.80 -13.40
N PHE A 111 -4.71 9.76 -12.62
CA PHE A 111 -4.70 10.21 -11.22
C PHE A 111 -3.74 11.40 -11.03
N LYS A 112 -4.31 12.62 -10.97
CA LYS A 112 -3.55 13.87 -10.80
C LYS A 112 -2.68 13.89 -9.53
N ASN A 113 -3.16 13.30 -8.43
CA ASN A 113 -2.45 13.28 -7.15
C ASN A 113 -1.91 11.86 -6.87
N PRO A 114 -0.65 11.71 -6.41
CA PRO A 114 -0.07 10.40 -6.14
C PRO A 114 -0.84 9.60 -5.07
N VAL A 115 -1.50 10.27 -4.12
CA VAL A 115 -2.34 9.60 -3.10
C VAL A 115 -3.48 8.85 -3.78
N ASN A 116 -4.11 9.43 -4.80
CA ASN A 116 -5.28 8.86 -5.47
C ASN A 116 -4.94 7.57 -6.17
N TYR A 117 -3.78 7.53 -6.83
CA TYR A 117 -3.27 6.33 -7.45
C TYR A 117 -3.15 5.21 -6.40
N THR A 118 -2.47 5.50 -5.27
CA THR A 118 -2.21 4.50 -4.23
C THR A 118 -3.51 3.99 -3.64
N LEU A 119 -4.43 4.89 -3.28
CA LEU A 119 -5.72 4.50 -2.68
C LEU A 119 -6.58 3.72 -3.67
N SER A 120 -6.58 4.08 -4.96
CA SER A 120 -7.30 3.33 -5.98
C SER A 120 -6.73 1.93 -6.16
N LYS A 121 -5.39 1.81 -6.25
CA LYS A 121 -4.70 0.52 -6.37
C LYS A 121 -4.91 -0.35 -5.13
N TRP A 122 -4.86 0.25 -3.94
CA TRP A 122 -5.10 -0.41 -2.66
C TRP A 122 -6.53 -0.90 -2.52
N ARG A 123 -7.52 -0.07 -2.84
CA ARG A 123 -8.94 -0.48 -2.83
C ARG A 123 -9.19 -1.67 -3.74
N ARG A 124 -8.60 -1.68 -4.93
CA ARG A 124 -8.69 -2.81 -5.86
C ARG A 124 -8.07 -4.08 -5.28
N HIS A 125 -6.95 -3.97 -4.57
CA HIS A 125 -6.32 -5.10 -3.89
C HIS A 125 -7.20 -5.66 -2.77
N LEU A 126 -7.79 -4.81 -1.93
CA LEU A 126 -8.70 -5.25 -0.88
C LEU A 126 -9.92 -6.00 -1.44
N TYR A 127 -10.48 -5.52 -2.55
CA TYR A 127 -11.58 -6.18 -3.24
C TYR A 127 -11.22 -7.60 -3.68
N TYR A 128 -10.10 -7.77 -4.40
CA TYR A 128 -9.69 -9.11 -4.87
C TYR A 128 -9.32 -10.04 -3.71
N LYS A 129 -8.69 -9.49 -2.65
CA LYS A 129 -8.37 -10.25 -1.45
C LYS A 129 -9.64 -10.82 -0.79
N ALA A 130 -10.68 -9.99 -0.64
CA ALA A 130 -11.96 -10.42 -0.09
C ALA A 130 -12.64 -11.49 -0.95
N GLU A 131 -12.62 -11.34 -2.29
CA GLU A 131 -13.16 -12.37 -3.19
C GLU A 131 -12.42 -13.70 -3.07
N ASP A 132 -11.09 -13.67 -2.95
CA ASP A 132 -10.29 -14.88 -2.88
C ASP A 132 -10.47 -15.59 -1.53
N GLU A 133 -10.54 -14.85 -0.42
CA GLU A 133 -10.92 -15.36 0.90
C GLU A 133 -12.32 -16.01 0.89
N GLU A 134 -13.28 -15.40 0.20
CA GLU A 134 -14.62 -15.98 0.05
C GLU A 134 -14.59 -17.29 -0.78
N LYS A 135 -13.84 -17.32 -1.89
CA LYS A 135 -13.68 -18.55 -2.70
C LYS A 135 -13.02 -19.66 -1.88
N GLU A 136 -12.01 -19.35 -1.07
CA GLU A 136 -11.34 -20.31 -0.19
C GLU A 136 -12.26 -20.85 0.90
N SER A 137 -13.04 -19.98 1.58
CA SER A 137 -13.99 -20.42 2.60
C SER A 137 -15.06 -21.35 2.01
N ARG A 138 -15.61 -21.02 0.82
CA ARG A 138 -16.56 -21.89 0.08
C ARG A 138 -15.95 -23.26 -0.27
N LYS A 139 -14.66 -23.33 -0.66
CA LYS A 139 -13.96 -24.60 -0.93
C LYS A 139 -13.78 -25.41 0.34
N LYS A 140 -13.35 -24.79 1.45
CA LYS A 140 -13.20 -25.46 2.75
C LYS A 140 -14.53 -26.05 3.24
N SER A 141 -15.63 -25.29 3.16
CA SER A 141 -16.96 -25.75 3.54
C SER A 141 -17.45 -26.95 2.72
N LYS A 142 -17.13 -27.02 1.42
CA LYS A 142 -17.43 -28.17 0.56
C LYS A 142 -16.60 -29.41 0.95
N SER A 143 -15.31 -29.24 1.24
CA SER A 143 -14.43 -30.35 1.63
C SER A 143 -14.75 -30.93 3.00
N VAL A 144 -15.25 -30.12 3.95
CA VAL A 144 -15.75 -30.62 5.26
C VAL A 144 -17.04 -31.41 5.08
N LYS A 145 -18.01 -30.90 4.30
CA LYS A 145 -19.25 -31.60 3.99
C LYS A 145 -19.06 -32.96 3.31
N ILE A 146 -18.02 -33.11 2.50
CA ILE A 146 -17.69 -34.38 1.81
C ILE A 146 -17.08 -35.41 2.79
N LYS A 147 -16.39 -34.97 3.86
CA LYS A 147 -15.80 -35.86 4.86
C LYS A 147 -16.80 -36.32 5.92
N GLU A 148 -17.89 -35.60 6.13
CA GLU A 148 -18.92 -35.90 7.14
C GLU A 148 -20.07 -36.78 6.65
N ILE A 149 -20.08 -37.22 5.38
CA ILE A 149 -21.08 -38.20 4.91
C ILE A 149 -20.70 -39.57 5.52
N PRO A 150 -21.46 -40.13 6.49
CA PRO A 150 -21.17 -41.44 7.04
C PRO A 150 -21.43 -42.48 5.95
N ASN A 151 -20.46 -43.37 5.70
CA ASN A 151 -20.62 -44.50 4.79
C ASN A 151 -21.73 -45.42 5.31
N PRO A 152 -22.91 -45.53 4.67
CA PRO A 152 -24.06 -46.20 5.25
C PRO A 152 -24.02 -47.74 5.11
N ASN A 153 -22.86 -48.35 4.88
CA ASN A 153 -22.77 -49.79 4.65
C ASN A 153 -21.77 -50.48 5.58
N LYS A 154 -22.20 -50.76 6.81
CA LYS A 154 -21.73 -51.85 7.66
C LYS A 154 -22.73 -52.05 8.81
N ASN A 155 -23.67 -52.97 8.60
CA ASN A 155 -24.18 -53.97 9.57
C ASN A 155 -25.56 -54.47 9.12
N GLN A 156 -25.58 -55.46 8.24
CA GLN A 156 -26.70 -56.41 8.19
C GLN A 156 -26.46 -57.47 9.27
N PRO A 157 -27.40 -57.74 10.18
CA PRO A 157 -27.38 -58.91 11.03
C PRO A 157 -27.81 -60.13 10.19
N SER A 158 -26.96 -61.15 10.13
CA SER A 158 -27.36 -62.47 9.64
C SER A 158 -28.30 -63.10 10.67
N GLU A 159 -29.58 -63.17 10.33
CA GLU A 159 -30.53 -64.10 10.95
C GLU A 159 -30.08 -65.53 10.64
N GLU A 160 -29.67 -66.29 11.66
CA GLU A 160 -29.60 -67.75 11.58
C GLU A 160 -30.62 -68.35 12.54
N LYS A 161 -31.50 -69.15 11.95
CA LYS A 161 -32.72 -69.73 12.50
C LYS A 161 -32.41 -70.83 13.50
N SER A 162 -33.21 -70.92 14.55
CA SER A 162 -33.43 -72.16 15.31
C SER A 162 -33.98 -73.26 14.41
N ILE A 163 -33.44 -74.47 14.54
CA ILE A 163 -34.10 -75.75 14.91
C ILE A 163 -32.99 -76.72 15.32
#